data_AF-A0A0R2PJ23-F1
#
_entry.id   AF-A0A0R2PJ23-F1
#
_cell.length_a   1.000
_cell.length_b   1.000
_cell.length_c   1.000
_cell.angle_alpha   90.00
_cell.angle_beta   90.00
_cell.angle_gamma   90.00
#
_symmetry.space_group_name_H-M   'P 1'
#
loop_
_entity.id
_entity.type
_entity.pdbx_description
1 polymer ?
#
loop_
_entity_poly.entity_id
_entity_poly.type
_entity_poly.pdbx_seq_one_letter_code
_entity_poly.pdbx_strand_id
1 'polypeptide(L)'
;MIRHVRSAWDQGDAVLPIDQRLPERAKQDLVSVLRPSQIIGPDGNVIQRSDGAPVEDGDALIISTSGSTGTPKGVIHTHQTIEALLAMSAARLSTDASTHWLLCLPVSHVAGFSILARAVKHGNPLTIHPSFDASRIDDAVNSGATHVSLVPTALARIDASLFHKILLGGAAAPAHLPANVATTYGMTETFGGIVYDGKPLDGVVIESIEQQIILKSPSLFRGYRFSDTAVSTDGWFHTHDSGSVDDGVVKIYGRTDDMINTGGENVWPADVERVIALLSGITEVVVRGLPDTTWGERVVAWISSSDGAIFSLEDVRDHVKKHLPAFCAPAEVRTINEIPKTSLGKVDIAALRQIGA
;
A
#
# COMPACT_ATOMS: atom_id res chain seq x y z
N MET A 1 0.84 -17.43 -15.19
CA MET A 1 0.62 -15.98 -14.95
C MET A 1 1.07 -15.10 -16.12
N ILE A 2 2.38 -14.89 -16.37
CA ILE A 2 2.89 -14.02 -17.47
C ILE A 2 2.19 -14.27 -18.81
N ARG A 3 2.11 -15.55 -19.23
CA ARG A 3 1.45 -15.93 -20.48
C ARG A 3 -0.03 -15.53 -20.54
N HIS A 4 -0.77 -15.63 -19.44
CA HIS A 4 -2.18 -15.25 -19.40
C HIS A 4 -2.35 -13.73 -19.46
N VAL A 5 -1.51 -12.98 -18.74
CA VAL A 5 -1.55 -11.50 -18.80
C VAL A 5 -1.22 -11.02 -20.19
N ARG A 6 -0.15 -11.54 -20.80
CA ARG A 6 0.22 -11.22 -22.18
C ARG A 6 -0.90 -11.57 -23.16
N SER A 7 -1.46 -12.77 -23.07
CA SER A 7 -2.56 -13.20 -23.95
C SER A 7 -3.81 -12.32 -23.83
N ALA A 8 -4.19 -11.90 -22.62
CA ALA A 8 -5.33 -11.00 -22.43
C ALA A 8 -5.05 -9.63 -23.06
N TRP A 9 -3.88 -9.07 -22.78
CA TRP A 9 -3.43 -7.79 -23.34
C TRP A 9 -3.34 -7.80 -24.86
N ASP A 10 -2.82 -8.87 -25.46
CA ASP A 10 -2.76 -9.03 -26.92
C ASP A 10 -4.17 -9.12 -27.57
N GLN A 11 -5.18 -9.50 -26.79
CA GLN A 11 -6.58 -9.58 -27.22
C GLN A 11 -7.36 -8.27 -26.94
N GLY A 12 -6.73 -7.28 -26.31
CA GLY A 12 -7.37 -6.03 -25.89
C GLY A 12 -8.20 -6.16 -24.61
N ASP A 13 -8.01 -7.24 -23.84
CA ASP A 13 -8.69 -7.47 -22.57
C ASP A 13 -7.85 -6.94 -21.39
N ALA A 14 -8.55 -6.51 -20.34
CA ALA A 14 -7.93 -6.22 -19.05
C ALA A 14 -7.88 -7.47 -18.15
N VAL A 15 -6.87 -7.55 -17.29
CA VAL A 15 -6.79 -8.60 -16.27
C VAL A 15 -7.29 -8.13 -14.91
N LEU A 16 -7.90 -9.04 -14.15
CA LEU A 16 -8.28 -8.84 -12.74
C LEU A 16 -7.61 -9.93 -11.89
N PRO A 17 -6.42 -9.66 -11.29
CA PRO A 17 -5.76 -10.63 -10.44
C PRO A 17 -6.49 -10.73 -9.09
N ILE A 18 -6.93 -11.94 -8.73
CA ILE A 18 -7.62 -12.22 -7.45
C ILE A 18 -6.65 -12.87 -6.48
N ASP A 19 -6.55 -12.31 -5.27
CA ASP A 19 -5.70 -12.85 -4.20
C ASP A 19 -6.21 -14.23 -3.76
N GLN A 20 -5.36 -15.25 -3.90
CA GLN A 20 -5.72 -16.63 -3.57
C GLN A 20 -5.83 -16.88 -2.07
N ARG A 21 -5.33 -15.97 -1.24
CA ARG A 21 -5.40 -16.03 0.22
C ARG A 21 -6.76 -15.55 0.77
N LEU A 22 -7.58 -14.92 -0.06
CA LEU A 22 -8.93 -14.54 0.32
C LEU A 22 -9.79 -15.79 0.60
N PRO A 23 -10.75 -15.73 1.53
CA PRO A 23 -11.77 -16.75 1.65
C PRO A 23 -12.55 -16.91 0.33
N GLU A 24 -13.01 -18.12 0.02
CA GLU A 24 -13.75 -18.38 -1.23
C GLU A 24 -14.97 -17.47 -1.40
N ARG A 25 -15.66 -17.16 -0.31
CA ARG A 25 -16.78 -16.21 -0.32
C ARG A 25 -16.35 -14.83 -0.81
N ALA A 26 -15.24 -14.30 -0.31
CA ALA A 26 -14.73 -12.99 -0.71
C ALA A 26 -14.26 -12.99 -2.19
N LYS A 27 -13.69 -14.09 -2.68
CA LYS A 27 -13.37 -14.25 -4.11
C LYS A 27 -14.65 -14.22 -4.96
N GLN A 28 -15.69 -14.95 -4.55
CA GLN A 28 -16.99 -14.97 -5.24
C GLN A 28 -17.66 -13.59 -5.24
N ASP A 29 -17.59 -12.87 -4.13
CA ASP A 29 -18.14 -11.51 -4.02
C ASP A 29 -17.36 -10.56 -4.95
N LEU A 30 -16.02 -10.62 -4.99
CA LEU A 30 -15.20 -9.85 -5.94
C LEU A 30 -15.57 -10.12 -7.40
N VAL A 31 -15.70 -11.39 -7.77
CA VAL A 31 -16.10 -11.79 -9.13
C VAL A 31 -17.50 -11.28 -9.45
N SER A 32 -18.43 -11.36 -8.51
CA SER A 32 -19.81 -10.91 -8.71
C SER A 32 -19.88 -9.38 -8.87
N VAL A 33 -19.09 -8.64 -8.10
CA VAL A 33 -19.04 -7.17 -8.14
C VAL A 33 -18.31 -6.66 -9.38
N LEU A 34 -17.16 -7.24 -9.74
CA LEU A 34 -16.30 -6.75 -10.82
C LEU A 34 -16.62 -7.38 -12.18
N ARG A 35 -17.45 -8.42 -12.21
CA ARG A 35 -18.06 -9.03 -13.41
C ARG A 35 -17.05 -9.31 -14.55
N PRO A 36 -15.98 -10.10 -14.31
CA PRO A 36 -15.12 -10.54 -15.41
C PRO A 36 -15.90 -11.45 -16.36
N SER A 37 -15.59 -11.42 -17.66
CA SER A 37 -16.17 -12.33 -18.67
C SER A 37 -15.59 -13.73 -18.59
N GLN A 38 -14.35 -13.85 -18.12
CA GLN A 38 -13.61 -15.11 -18.04
C GLN A 38 -12.86 -15.21 -16.71
N ILE A 39 -12.90 -16.40 -16.09
CA ILE A 39 -12.07 -16.74 -14.93
C ILE A 39 -11.06 -17.79 -15.37
N ILE A 40 -9.79 -17.59 -15.00
CA ILE A 40 -8.73 -18.58 -15.19
C ILE A 40 -8.33 -19.10 -13.81
N GLY A 41 -8.55 -20.39 -13.57
CA GLY A 41 -8.21 -21.07 -12.33
C GLY A 41 -6.70 -21.32 -12.17
N PRO A 42 -6.23 -21.72 -10.97
CA PRO A 42 -4.83 -22.04 -10.72
C PRO A 42 -4.27 -23.18 -11.59
N ASP A 43 -5.14 -24.10 -12.02
CA ASP A 43 -4.87 -25.22 -12.92
C ASP A 43 -4.92 -24.81 -14.41
N GLY A 44 -5.23 -23.55 -14.71
CA GLY A 44 -5.39 -23.02 -16.07
C GLY A 44 -6.78 -23.26 -16.65
N ASN A 45 -7.71 -23.86 -15.90
CA ASN A 45 -9.07 -24.06 -16.38
C ASN A 45 -9.78 -22.72 -16.58
N VAL A 46 -10.50 -22.64 -17.70
CA VAL A 46 -11.20 -21.43 -18.13
C VAL A 46 -12.69 -21.59 -17.87
N ILE A 47 -13.27 -20.67 -17.11
CA ILE A 47 -14.71 -20.57 -16.89
C ILE A 47 -15.21 -19.31 -17.58
N GLN A 48 -16.05 -19.48 -18.59
CA GLN A 48 -16.74 -18.38 -19.25
C GLN A 48 -17.97 -17.96 -18.46
N ARG A 49 -18.25 -16.66 -18.42
CA ARG A 49 -19.36 -16.07 -17.67
C ARG A 49 -20.30 -15.31 -18.58
N SER A 50 -21.59 -15.63 -18.49
CA SER A 50 -22.64 -14.96 -19.25
C SER A 50 -22.99 -13.56 -18.70
N ASP A 51 -22.62 -13.27 -17.46
CA ASP A 51 -22.89 -11.99 -16.79
C ASP A 51 -21.68 -11.04 -16.77
N GLY A 52 -20.61 -11.39 -17.49
CA GLY A 52 -19.43 -10.53 -17.64
C GLY A 52 -19.78 -9.18 -18.25
N ALA A 53 -19.11 -8.13 -17.81
CA ALA A 53 -19.22 -6.81 -18.40
C ALA A 53 -17.94 -6.48 -19.18
N PRO A 54 -18.03 -5.83 -20.35
CA PRO A 54 -16.86 -5.49 -21.13
C PRO A 54 -15.95 -4.51 -20.39
N VAL A 55 -14.72 -4.41 -20.88
CA VAL A 55 -13.78 -3.34 -20.56
C VAL A 55 -13.83 -2.30 -21.68
N GLU A 56 -13.23 -1.14 -21.45
CA GLU A 56 -13.08 -0.15 -22.50
C GLU A 56 -11.76 -0.31 -23.25
N ASP A 57 -11.66 0.24 -24.45
CA ASP A 57 -10.43 0.19 -25.23
C ASP A 57 -9.25 0.78 -24.45
N GLY A 58 -8.11 0.09 -24.50
CA GLY A 58 -6.90 0.42 -23.77
C GLY A 58 -6.88 0.04 -22.28
N ASP A 59 -7.97 -0.45 -21.69
CA ASP A 59 -7.94 -1.01 -20.34
C ASP A 59 -7.02 -2.24 -20.27
N ALA A 60 -6.15 -2.27 -19.28
CA ALA A 60 -5.14 -3.32 -19.13
C ALA A 60 -5.29 -4.07 -17.80
N LEU A 61 -5.76 -3.40 -16.76
CA LEU A 61 -5.78 -3.95 -15.41
C LEU A 61 -6.93 -3.39 -14.60
N ILE A 62 -7.61 -4.26 -13.88
CA ILE A 62 -8.53 -3.89 -12.79
C ILE A 62 -7.93 -4.44 -11.50
N ILE A 63 -7.63 -3.58 -10.53
CA ILE A 63 -7.19 -4.00 -9.18
C ILE A 63 -8.28 -3.68 -8.17
N SER A 64 -8.66 -4.66 -7.37
CA SER A 64 -9.59 -4.45 -6.27
C SER A 64 -8.93 -3.71 -5.11
N THR A 65 -9.57 -2.66 -4.60
CA THR A 65 -9.21 -2.03 -3.33
C THR A 65 -10.20 -2.41 -2.24
N SER A 66 -9.71 -2.54 -1.01
CA SER A 66 -10.56 -2.59 0.18
C SER A 66 -11.13 -1.20 0.40
N GLY A 67 -12.29 -0.90 -0.19
CA GLY A 67 -12.96 0.38 0.02
C GLY A 67 -13.28 0.59 1.50
N SER A 68 -13.23 1.85 1.96
CA SER A 68 -13.66 2.24 3.33
C SER A 68 -15.13 1.89 3.63
N THR A 69 -15.93 1.70 2.58
CA THR A 69 -17.36 1.35 2.64
C THR A 69 -17.63 -0.16 2.77
N GLY A 70 -16.60 -1.01 2.75
CA GLY A 70 -16.72 -2.47 2.85
C GLY A 70 -17.04 -3.20 1.54
N THR A 71 -17.47 -2.50 0.48
CA THR A 71 -17.61 -3.07 -0.87
C THR A 71 -16.32 -2.84 -1.68
N PRO A 72 -15.72 -3.89 -2.28
CA PRO A 72 -14.53 -3.72 -3.10
C PRO A 72 -14.79 -2.81 -4.31
N LYS A 73 -13.88 -1.87 -4.57
CA LYS A 73 -13.88 -1.05 -5.78
C LYS A 73 -12.84 -1.57 -6.76
N GLY A 74 -13.13 -1.54 -8.06
CA GLY A 74 -12.17 -1.93 -9.10
C GLY A 74 -11.49 -0.70 -9.69
N VAL A 75 -10.21 -0.48 -9.39
CA VAL A 75 -9.39 0.59 -9.96
C VAL A 75 -8.94 0.18 -11.37
N ILE A 76 -9.29 0.97 -12.39
CA ILE A 76 -8.98 0.67 -13.79
C ILE A 76 -7.68 1.37 -14.21
N HIS A 77 -6.67 0.59 -14.60
CA HIS A 77 -5.48 1.08 -15.28
C HIS A 77 -5.46 0.69 -16.74
N THR A 78 -4.93 1.59 -17.56
CA THR A 78 -4.79 1.42 -19.00
C THR A 78 -3.38 0.98 -19.34
N HIS A 79 -3.16 0.49 -20.55
CA HIS A 79 -1.81 0.21 -21.03
C HIS A 79 -0.88 1.42 -20.93
N GLN A 80 -1.43 2.62 -21.15
CA GLN A 80 -0.70 3.88 -21.08
C GLN A 80 -0.34 4.26 -19.64
N THR A 81 -1.26 4.14 -18.68
CA THR A 81 -1.00 4.53 -17.29
C THR A 81 -0.02 3.57 -16.61
N ILE A 82 -0.07 2.28 -16.98
CA ILE A 82 0.94 1.29 -16.61
C ILE A 82 2.31 1.68 -17.18
N GLU A 83 2.40 1.91 -18.49
CA GLU A 83 3.65 2.27 -19.15
C GLU A 83 4.26 3.55 -18.55
N ALA A 84 3.44 4.56 -18.30
CA ALA A 84 3.86 5.81 -17.72
C ALA A 84 4.56 5.62 -16.37
N LEU A 85 4.00 4.83 -15.46
CA LEU A 85 4.66 4.53 -14.20
C LEU A 85 6.00 3.82 -14.40
N LEU A 86 6.02 2.80 -15.25
CA LEU A 86 7.24 2.01 -15.48
C LEU A 86 8.37 2.87 -16.03
N ALA A 87 8.05 3.81 -16.94
CA ALA A 87 8.98 4.78 -17.50
C ALA A 87 9.44 5.82 -16.47
N MET A 88 8.51 6.47 -15.75
CA MET A 88 8.83 7.50 -14.74
C MET A 88 9.73 6.98 -13.62
N SER A 89 9.55 5.71 -13.23
CA SER A 89 10.33 5.08 -12.16
C SER A 89 11.68 4.54 -12.61
N ALA A 90 11.91 4.34 -13.92
CA ALA A 90 13.08 3.63 -14.41
C ALA A 90 14.41 4.31 -14.02
N ALA A 91 14.49 5.64 -14.19
CA ALA A 91 15.69 6.39 -13.85
C ALA A 91 15.98 6.35 -12.35
N ARG A 92 14.97 6.55 -11.49
CA ARG A 92 15.13 6.51 -10.02
C ARG A 92 15.53 5.13 -9.49
N LEU A 93 15.12 4.09 -10.21
CA LEU A 93 15.45 2.71 -9.89
C LEU A 93 16.72 2.21 -10.55
N SER A 94 17.29 2.98 -11.49
CA SER A 94 18.42 2.53 -12.32
C SER A 94 18.12 1.21 -13.03
N THR A 95 16.89 1.07 -13.55
CA THR A 95 16.44 -0.14 -14.25
C THR A 95 16.55 -0.01 -15.76
N ASP A 96 16.88 -1.12 -16.40
CA ASP A 96 16.85 -1.34 -17.84
C ASP A 96 16.24 -2.72 -18.18
N ALA A 97 16.28 -3.15 -19.44
CA ALA A 97 15.74 -4.44 -19.86
C ALA A 97 16.45 -5.67 -19.25
N SER A 98 17.69 -5.53 -18.79
CA SER A 98 18.45 -6.60 -18.15
C SER A 98 18.16 -6.73 -16.66
N THR A 99 17.49 -5.74 -16.08
CA THR A 99 17.24 -5.69 -14.65
C THR A 99 16.34 -6.84 -14.21
N HIS A 100 16.90 -7.71 -13.36
CA HIS A 100 16.23 -8.91 -12.87
C HIS A 100 15.52 -8.61 -11.55
N TRP A 101 14.21 -8.83 -11.53
CA TRP A 101 13.37 -8.58 -10.36
C TRP A 101 13.05 -9.86 -9.60
N LEU A 102 13.00 -9.75 -8.27
CA LEU A 102 12.30 -10.70 -7.41
C LEU A 102 10.85 -10.24 -7.23
N LEU A 103 9.90 -11.05 -7.71
CA LEU A 103 8.49 -10.93 -7.38
C LEU A 103 8.14 -11.85 -6.22
N CYS A 104 8.03 -11.27 -5.03
CA CYS A 104 7.60 -11.95 -3.80
C CYS A 104 6.39 -11.28 -3.12
N LEU A 105 5.75 -10.34 -3.82
CA LEU A 105 4.52 -9.67 -3.40
C LEU A 105 3.34 -10.17 -4.23
N PRO A 106 2.11 -10.19 -3.68
CA PRO A 106 0.94 -10.64 -4.41
C PRO A 106 0.63 -9.71 -5.60
N VAL A 107 0.37 -10.30 -6.77
CA VAL A 107 0.03 -9.57 -8.00
C VAL A 107 -1.39 -9.01 -8.02
N SER A 108 -2.21 -9.37 -7.02
CA SER A 108 -3.50 -8.73 -6.73
C SER A 108 -3.35 -7.31 -6.17
N HIS A 109 -2.13 -6.82 -6.01
CA HIS A 109 -1.81 -5.46 -5.62
C HIS A 109 -0.82 -4.85 -6.59
N VAL A 110 -0.91 -3.52 -6.77
CA VAL A 110 -0.06 -2.79 -7.72
C VAL A 110 1.44 -2.93 -7.43
N ALA A 111 1.84 -3.13 -6.16
CA ALA A 111 3.24 -3.36 -5.81
C ALA A 111 3.81 -4.66 -6.43
N GLY A 112 3.05 -5.75 -6.41
CA GLY A 112 3.45 -7.00 -7.07
C GLY A 112 3.17 -6.97 -8.58
N PHE A 113 2.03 -6.40 -8.98
CA PHE A 113 1.65 -6.35 -10.38
C PHE A 113 2.58 -5.46 -11.22
N SER A 114 3.09 -4.34 -10.68
CA SER A 114 4.04 -3.48 -11.40
C SER A 114 5.33 -4.23 -11.77
N ILE A 115 5.83 -5.13 -10.90
CA ILE A 115 6.97 -5.99 -11.21
C ILE A 115 6.62 -6.97 -12.34
N LEU A 116 5.44 -7.61 -12.26
CA LEU A 116 4.95 -8.48 -13.33
C LEU A 116 4.81 -7.71 -14.66
N ALA A 117 4.31 -6.47 -14.61
CA ALA A 117 4.12 -5.62 -15.78
C ALA A 117 5.44 -5.29 -16.47
N ARG A 118 6.54 -5.07 -15.72
CA ARG A 118 7.90 -4.93 -16.29
C ARG A 118 8.31 -6.17 -17.10
N ALA A 119 8.12 -7.36 -16.54
CA ALA A 119 8.43 -8.59 -17.25
C ALA A 119 7.56 -8.78 -18.52
N VAL A 120 6.28 -8.39 -18.48
CA VAL A 120 5.37 -8.52 -19.62
C VAL A 120 5.66 -7.50 -20.71
N LYS A 121 5.84 -6.21 -20.36
CA LYS A 121 6.00 -5.09 -21.31
C LYS A 121 7.44 -4.88 -21.79
N HIS A 122 8.41 -5.02 -20.90
CA HIS A 122 9.81 -4.69 -21.16
C HIS A 122 10.72 -5.92 -21.25
N GLY A 123 10.19 -7.11 -20.93
CA GLY A 123 10.95 -8.36 -21.01
C GLY A 123 11.95 -8.57 -19.87
N ASN A 124 11.84 -7.78 -18.79
CA ASN A 124 12.71 -7.91 -17.62
C ASN A 124 12.74 -9.36 -17.08
N PRO A 125 13.93 -9.91 -16.76
CA PRO A 125 14.06 -11.19 -16.08
C PRO A 125 13.34 -11.17 -14.72
N LEU A 126 12.74 -12.31 -14.36
CA LEU A 126 11.88 -12.40 -13.18
C LEU A 126 12.10 -13.72 -12.43
N THR A 127 12.46 -13.62 -11.15
CA THR A 127 12.36 -14.73 -10.19
C THR A 127 11.05 -14.56 -9.41
N ILE A 128 10.24 -15.62 -9.33
CA ILE A 128 8.91 -15.57 -8.68
C ILE A 128 8.92 -16.44 -7.43
N HIS A 129 8.63 -15.84 -6.28
CA HIS A 129 8.26 -16.55 -5.06
C HIS A 129 6.75 -16.35 -4.81
N PRO A 130 5.98 -17.41 -4.49
CA PRO A 130 4.55 -17.28 -4.22
C PRO A 130 4.20 -16.28 -3.11
N SER A 131 5.11 -16.14 -2.15
CA SER A 131 5.07 -15.19 -1.05
C SER A 131 6.49 -14.81 -0.64
N PHE A 132 6.63 -13.75 0.15
CA PHE A 132 7.90 -13.42 0.78
C PHE A 132 8.33 -14.54 1.74
N ASP A 133 9.59 -14.98 1.59
CA ASP A 133 10.26 -15.95 2.43
C ASP A 133 11.73 -15.55 2.54
N ALA A 134 12.13 -15.10 3.73
CA ALA A 134 13.49 -14.63 4.00
C ALA A 134 14.55 -15.72 3.76
N SER A 135 14.21 -16.99 3.98
CA SER A 135 15.15 -18.12 3.82
C SER A 135 15.51 -18.41 2.37
N ARG A 136 14.74 -17.86 1.41
CA ARG A 136 14.91 -18.09 -0.02
C ARG A 136 15.49 -16.88 -0.76
N ILE A 137 15.84 -15.81 -0.05
CA ILE A 137 16.36 -14.59 -0.68
C ILE A 137 17.67 -14.87 -1.39
N ASP A 138 18.56 -15.65 -0.78
CA ASP A 138 19.83 -16.05 -1.39
C ASP A 138 19.61 -16.83 -2.70
N ASP A 139 18.61 -17.72 -2.77
CA ASP A 139 18.26 -18.43 -4.02
C ASP A 139 17.85 -17.46 -5.13
N ALA A 140 17.08 -16.42 -4.81
CA ALA A 140 16.64 -15.44 -5.77
C ALA A 140 17.81 -14.59 -6.30
N VAL A 141 18.70 -14.17 -5.41
CA VAL A 141 19.92 -13.41 -5.74
C VAL A 141 20.87 -14.26 -6.57
N ASN A 142 21.08 -15.52 -6.19
CA ASN A 142 21.87 -16.48 -6.96
C ASN A 142 21.29 -16.77 -8.35
N SER A 143 19.96 -16.64 -8.49
CA SER A 143 19.27 -16.72 -9.78
C SER A 143 19.36 -15.44 -10.62
N GLY A 144 20.02 -14.40 -10.11
CA GLY A 144 20.28 -13.14 -10.80
C GLY A 144 19.46 -11.94 -10.32
N ALA A 145 18.53 -12.11 -9.36
CA ALA A 145 17.68 -11.01 -8.91
C ALA A 145 18.50 -9.90 -8.25
N THR A 146 18.35 -8.67 -8.76
CA THR A 146 19.06 -7.47 -8.26
C THR A 146 18.10 -6.44 -7.66
N HIS A 147 16.80 -6.55 -7.94
CA HIS A 147 15.77 -5.61 -7.50
C HIS A 147 14.61 -6.32 -6.83
N VAL A 148 14.04 -5.69 -5.79
CA VAL A 148 12.87 -6.21 -5.09
C VAL A 148 12.01 -5.07 -4.52
N SER A 149 10.69 -5.28 -4.45
CA SER A 149 9.79 -4.43 -3.68
C SER A 149 9.42 -5.12 -2.38
N LEU A 150 9.52 -4.41 -1.25
CA LEU A 150 9.29 -4.94 0.09
C LEU A 150 8.41 -4.00 0.92
N VAL A 151 7.84 -4.56 1.99
CA VAL A 151 7.27 -3.81 3.11
C VAL A 151 8.29 -3.72 4.25
N PRO A 152 8.19 -2.74 5.17
CA PRO A 152 9.14 -2.56 6.29
C PRO A 152 9.44 -3.82 7.10
N THR A 153 8.41 -4.62 7.41
CA THR A 153 8.56 -5.87 8.17
C THR A 153 9.32 -6.95 7.41
N ALA A 154 9.27 -6.95 6.08
CA ALA A 154 10.03 -7.87 5.24
C ALA A 154 11.49 -7.43 5.11
N LEU A 155 11.72 -6.12 4.96
CA LEU A 155 13.07 -5.53 4.91
C LEU A 155 13.87 -5.85 6.18
N ALA A 156 13.24 -5.78 7.36
CA ALA A 156 13.90 -6.07 8.63
C ALA A 156 14.38 -7.52 8.79
N ARG A 157 13.96 -8.43 7.90
CA ARG A 157 14.24 -9.88 7.97
C ARG A 157 15.34 -10.34 7.01
N ILE A 158 15.95 -9.42 6.26
CA ILE A 158 16.92 -9.75 5.21
C ILE A 158 18.14 -8.82 5.29
N ASP A 159 19.25 -9.24 4.71
CA ASP A 159 20.35 -8.32 4.41
C ASP A 159 20.01 -7.51 3.16
N ALA A 160 19.79 -6.21 3.35
CA ALA A 160 19.48 -5.30 2.26
C ALA A 160 20.61 -5.18 1.23
N SER A 161 21.87 -5.45 1.62
CA SER A 161 23.03 -5.32 0.74
C SER A 161 23.05 -6.33 -0.42
N LEU A 162 22.23 -7.39 -0.32
CA LEU A 162 22.08 -8.42 -1.36
C LEU A 162 21.43 -7.90 -2.64
N PHE A 163 20.73 -6.75 -2.58
CA PHE A 163 20.05 -6.15 -3.72
C PHE A 163 20.71 -4.84 -4.14
N HIS A 164 20.71 -4.54 -5.44
CA HIS A 164 21.14 -3.25 -5.96
C HIS A 164 20.15 -2.14 -5.59
N LYS A 165 18.85 -2.45 -5.59
CA LYS A 165 17.79 -1.49 -5.25
C LYS A 165 16.61 -2.19 -4.60
N ILE A 166 16.10 -1.59 -3.54
CA ILE A 166 14.88 -2.05 -2.84
C ILE A 166 13.87 -0.91 -2.87
N LEU A 167 12.65 -1.21 -3.32
CA LEU A 167 11.52 -0.29 -3.16
C LEU A 167 10.81 -0.64 -1.87
N LEU A 168 10.68 0.34 -0.98
CA LEU A 168 9.98 0.19 0.28
C LEU A 168 8.65 0.96 0.22
N GLY A 169 7.54 0.28 0.46
CA GLY A 169 6.24 0.92 0.44
C GLY A 169 5.18 0.17 1.24
N GLY A 170 3.96 0.71 1.23
CA GLY A 170 2.78 0.08 1.84
C GLY A 170 2.62 0.27 3.34
N ALA A 171 3.62 0.84 4.04
CA ALA A 171 3.56 1.26 5.44
C ALA A 171 4.62 2.34 5.73
N ALA A 172 4.57 2.93 6.93
CA ALA A 172 5.58 3.88 7.40
C ALA A 172 6.97 3.24 7.39
N ALA A 173 7.94 3.97 6.82
CA ALA A 173 9.32 3.51 6.74
C ALA A 173 10.05 3.66 8.10
N PRO A 174 11.00 2.76 8.43
CA PRO A 174 11.93 2.96 9.53
C PRO A 174 12.73 4.27 9.39
N ALA A 175 13.13 4.86 10.53
CA ALA A 175 13.87 6.13 10.54
C ALA A 175 15.25 6.04 9.87
N HIS A 176 15.89 4.88 9.90
CA HIS A 176 17.19 4.63 9.29
C HIS A 176 17.07 3.54 8.24
N LEU A 177 17.41 3.89 6.99
CA LEU A 177 17.36 2.98 5.87
C LEU A 177 18.74 2.85 5.19
N PRO A 178 19.10 1.65 4.71
CA PRO A 178 20.24 1.46 3.83
C PRO A 178 20.13 2.33 2.57
N ALA A 179 21.28 2.77 2.02
CA ALA A 179 21.33 3.71 0.89
C ALA A 179 20.70 3.17 -0.41
N ASN A 180 20.60 1.85 -0.56
CA ASN A 180 19.98 1.18 -1.70
C ASN A 180 18.45 0.99 -1.52
N VAL A 181 17.87 1.46 -0.42
CA VAL A 181 16.42 1.41 -0.18
C VAL A 181 15.81 2.76 -0.52
N ALA A 182 14.83 2.77 -1.43
CA ALA A 182 14.03 3.94 -1.76
C ALA A 182 12.64 3.81 -1.14
N THR A 183 12.26 4.78 -0.32
CA THR A 183 10.88 4.90 0.20
C THR A 183 9.96 5.38 -0.90
N THR A 184 8.74 4.84 -0.93
CA THR A 184 7.75 5.18 -1.95
C THR A 184 6.44 5.60 -1.32
N TYR A 185 5.86 6.68 -1.84
CA TYR A 185 4.47 7.05 -1.62
C TYR A 185 3.69 6.95 -2.93
N GLY A 186 2.50 6.37 -2.81
CA GLY A 186 1.57 6.12 -3.90
C GLY A 186 0.48 5.17 -3.43
N MET A 187 -0.45 4.89 -4.32
CA MET A 187 -1.67 4.16 -4.02
C MET A 187 -2.06 3.27 -5.20
N THR A 188 -3.18 2.58 -5.08
CA THR A 188 -3.67 1.74 -6.18
C THR A 188 -3.95 2.60 -7.39
N GLU A 189 -4.60 3.75 -7.18
CA GLU A 189 -5.05 4.73 -8.16
C GLU A 189 -3.89 5.40 -8.93
N THR A 190 -2.66 5.33 -8.43
CA THR A 190 -1.44 5.83 -9.11
C THR A 190 -0.61 4.71 -9.75
N PHE A 191 -1.14 3.48 -9.74
CA PHE A 191 -0.48 2.23 -10.14
C PHE A 191 0.76 1.85 -9.31
N GLY A 192 0.93 2.45 -8.13
CA GLY A 192 2.12 2.28 -7.29
C GLY A 192 2.78 3.60 -6.92
N GLY A 193 4.04 3.53 -6.47
CA GLY A 193 4.77 4.69 -5.95
C GLY A 193 5.06 5.73 -7.02
N ILE A 194 4.73 7.00 -6.74
CA ILE A 194 4.96 8.17 -7.60
C ILE A 194 5.81 9.26 -6.92
N VAL A 195 6.13 9.08 -5.63
CA VAL A 195 7.05 9.91 -4.85
C VAL A 195 8.10 9.01 -4.23
N TYR A 196 9.37 9.27 -4.52
CA TYR A 196 10.49 8.45 -4.08
C TYR A 196 11.39 9.31 -3.19
N ASP A 197 11.57 8.89 -1.94
CA ASP A 197 12.35 9.61 -0.93
C ASP A 197 11.90 11.07 -0.77
N GLY A 198 10.58 11.23 -0.67
CA GLY A 198 9.90 12.53 -0.58
C GLY A 198 9.88 13.33 -1.89
N LYS A 199 10.50 12.88 -2.97
CA LYS A 199 10.56 13.63 -4.24
C LYS A 199 9.62 13.02 -5.29
N PRO A 200 8.71 13.80 -5.89
CA PRO A 200 7.90 13.33 -7.01
C PRO A 200 8.76 12.77 -8.15
N LEU A 201 8.23 11.76 -8.86
CA LEU A 201 8.79 11.30 -10.13
C LEU A 201 8.56 12.34 -11.25
N ASP A 202 9.30 12.21 -12.33
CA ASP A 202 9.22 13.15 -13.45
C ASP A 202 7.81 13.16 -14.05
N GLY A 203 7.24 14.36 -14.25
CA GLY A 203 5.86 14.54 -14.74
C GLY A 203 4.77 14.43 -13.67
N VAL A 204 5.12 14.13 -12.42
CA VAL A 204 4.20 14.12 -11.28
C VAL A 204 4.18 15.50 -10.63
N VAL A 205 2.99 16.06 -10.44
CA VAL A 205 2.77 17.32 -9.69
C VAL A 205 1.99 17.00 -8.43
N ILE A 206 2.47 17.47 -7.28
CA ILE A 206 1.83 17.26 -5.98
C ILE A 206 1.77 18.59 -5.25
N GLU A 207 0.62 18.89 -4.69
CA GLU A 207 0.37 20.07 -3.88
C GLU A 207 -0.31 19.67 -2.57
N SER A 208 -0.18 20.56 -1.58
CA SER A 208 -0.89 20.46 -0.30
C SER A 208 -1.80 21.68 -0.15
N ILE A 209 -3.12 21.47 -0.22
CA ILE A 209 -4.12 22.51 0.03
C ILE A 209 -4.79 22.20 1.37
N GLU A 210 -4.69 23.11 2.33
CA GLU A 210 -5.26 22.91 3.68
C GLU A 210 -4.80 21.57 4.32
N GLN A 211 -3.52 21.24 4.14
CA GLN A 211 -2.88 19.97 4.53
C GLN A 211 -3.42 18.73 3.81
N GLN A 212 -4.23 18.86 2.77
CA GLN A 212 -4.67 17.73 1.93
C GLN A 212 -3.77 17.59 0.71
N ILE A 213 -3.29 16.38 0.48
CA ILE A 213 -2.47 16.06 -0.69
C ILE A 213 -3.38 15.88 -1.90
N ILE A 214 -3.11 16.69 -2.93
CA ILE A 214 -3.69 16.55 -4.25
C ILE A 214 -2.58 16.33 -5.27
N LEU A 215 -2.88 15.62 -6.35
CA LEU A 215 -1.86 15.28 -7.34
C LEU A 215 -2.35 15.23 -8.78
N LYS A 216 -1.39 15.36 -9.70
CA LYS A 216 -1.50 15.04 -11.13
C LYS A 216 -0.39 14.05 -11.47
N SER A 217 -0.73 12.95 -12.13
CA SER A 217 0.26 11.97 -12.59
C SER A 217 -0.17 11.36 -13.91
N PRO A 218 0.76 11.16 -14.87
CA PRO A 218 0.53 10.34 -16.06
C PRO A 218 0.10 8.90 -15.77
N SER A 219 0.38 8.39 -14.56
CA SER A 219 0.00 7.03 -14.13
C SER A 219 -1.35 6.95 -13.39
N LEU A 220 -2.10 8.06 -13.30
CA LEU A 220 -3.43 8.04 -12.69
C LEU A 220 -4.35 7.05 -13.41
N PHE A 221 -5.05 6.24 -12.62
CA PHE A 221 -6.13 5.37 -13.06
C PHE A 221 -7.19 6.10 -13.91
N ARG A 222 -7.87 5.36 -14.78
CA ARG A 222 -8.97 5.86 -15.62
C ARG A 222 -10.23 6.17 -14.81
N GLY A 223 -10.47 5.39 -13.76
CA GLY A 223 -11.68 5.46 -12.96
C GLY A 223 -11.92 4.19 -12.16
N TYR A 224 -13.00 4.21 -11.39
CA TYR A 224 -13.49 3.01 -10.71
C TYR A 224 -14.52 2.31 -11.59
N ARG A 225 -14.40 1.00 -11.71
CA ARG A 225 -15.34 0.17 -12.47
C ARG A 225 -16.76 0.32 -11.93
N PHE A 226 -17.70 0.58 -12.83
CA PHE A 226 -19.12 0.85 -12.55
C PHE A 226 -19.38 2.10 -11.68
N SER A 227 -18.48 3.08 -11.73
CA SER A 227 -18.65 4.36 -11.06
C SER A 227 -18.55 5.50 -12.07
N ASP A 228 -19.53 6.40 -12.03
CA ASP A 228 -19.53 7.65 -12.79
C ASP A 228 -18.81 8.79 -12.03
N THR A 229 -18.17 8.48 -10.90
CA THR A 229 -17.46 9.48 -10.10
C THR A 229 -16.26 9.99 -10.89
N ALA A 230 -16.20 11.31 -11.06
CA ALA A 230 -15.06 11.96 -11.69
C ALA A 230 -13.77 11.58 -10.96
N VAL A 231 -12.77 11.13 -11.72
CA VAL A 231 -11.44 10.81 -11.19
C VAL A 231 -10.78 12.04 -10.60
N SER A 232 -10.91 13.18 -11.28
CA SER A 232 -10.24 14.42 -10.89
C SER A 232 -11.20 15.60 -10.99
N THR A 233 -11.04 16.56 -10.07
CA THR A 233 -11.71 17.86 -10.11
C THR A 233 -10.69 18.90 -10.56
N ASP A 234 -10.99 19.68 -11.60
CA ASP A 234 -10.05 20.66 -12.19
C ASP A 234 -8.68 20.04 -12.57
N GLY A 235 -8.70 18.77 -12.95
CA GLY A 235 -7.54 17.97 -13.30
C GLY A 235 -6.72 17.47 -12.11
N TRP A 236 -7.12 17.74 -10.86
CA TRP A 236 -6.47 17.26 -9.65
C TRP A 236 -7.16 16.02 -9.08
N PHE A 237 -6.37 15.01 -8.75
CA PHE A 237 -6.81 13.86 -7.98
C PHE A 237 -6.68 14.15 -6.49
N HIS A 238 -7.78 14.00 -5.74
CA HIS A 238 -7.80 14.14 -4.28
C HIS A 238 -7.47 12.80 -3.64
N THR A 239 -6.35 12.74 -2.92
CA THR A 239 -5.86 11.48 -2.35
C THR A 239 -6.57 11.07 -1.06
N HIS A 240 -7.18 12.04 -0.37
CA HIS A 240 -7.64 11.92 1.02
C HIS A 240 -6.50 11.61 2.01
N ASP A 241 -5.25 11.80 1.59
CA ASP A 241 -4.09 11.80 2.46
C ASP A 241 -3.75 13.22 2.88
N SER A 242 -3.30 13.36 4.11
CA SER A 242 -2.77 14.60 4.66
C SER A 242 -1.26 14.66 4.57
N GLY A 243 -0.72 15.84 4.35
CA GLY A 243 0.71 16.05 4.21
C GLY A 243 1.11 17.50 4.00
N SER A 244 2.40 17.72 3.77
CA SER A 244 2.96 18.99 3.30
C SER A 244 3.81 18.79 2.05
N VAL A 245 3.99 19.88 1.30
CA VAL A 245 4.93 19.95 0.20
C VAL A 245 5.80 21.18 0.42
N ASP A 246 7.03 20.95 0.90
CA ASP A 246 7.98 22.00 1.27
C ASP A 246 9.22 21.88 0.38
N ASP A 247 9.58 22.91 -0.38
CA ASP A 247 10.72 22.91 -1.31
C ASP A 247 10.77 21.68 -2.25
N GLY A 248 9.59 21.24 -2.73
CA GLY A 248 9.44 20.07 -3.60
C GLY A 248 9.59 18.71 -2.88
N VAL A 249 9.72 18.72 -1.55
CA VAL A 249 9.72 17.53 -0.70
C VAL A 249 8.32 17.31 -0.14
N VAL A 250 7.73 16.18 -0.50
CA VAL A 250 6.42 15.71 -0.04
C VAL A 250 6.59 14.92 1.26
N LYS A 251 5.84 15.30 2.28
CA LYS A 251 5.70 14.57 3.54
C LYS A 251 4.25 14.16 3.72
N ILE A 252 4.02 12.89 4.06
CA ILE A 252 2.69 12.34 4.28
C ILE A 252 2.52 12.09 5.78
N TYR A 253 1.44 12.62 6.35
CA TYR A 253 1.11 12.52 7.77
C TYR A 253 0.15 11.35 8.05
N GLY A 254 -0.70 10.99 7.09
CA GLY A 254 -1.68 9.91 7.22
C GLY A 254 -2.91 10.18 6.37
N ARG A 255 -4.00 9.44 6.59
CA ARG A 255 -5.27 9.72 5.92
C ARG A 255 -6.04 10.78 6.67
N THR A 256 -6.67 11.71 5.96
CA THR A 256 -7.53 12.75 6.55
C THR A 256 -8.69 12.12 7.34
N ASP A 257 -9.24 11.01 6.85
CA ASP A 257 -10.32 10.26 7.54
C ASP A 257 -9.83 9.55 8.82
N ASP A 258 -8.52 9.36 8.98
CA ASP A 258 -7.91 8.72 10.16
C ASP A 258 -7.46 9.78 11.19
N MET A 259 -7.57 11.07 10.88
CA MET A 259 -7.27 12.15 11.82
C MET A 259 -8.22 12.06 13.02
N ILE A 260 -7.65 12.05 14.21
CA ILE A 260 -8.43 12.01 15.46
C ILE A 260 -8.76 13.45 15.84
N ASN A 261 -10.05 13.76 15.97
CA ASN A 261 -10.48 15.03 16.55
C ASN A 261 -10.85 14.83 18.02
N THR A 262 -9.94 15.25 18.91
CA THR A 262 -10.13 15.14 20.36
C THR A 262 -10.25 16.53 20.98
N GLY A 263 -11.45 16.92 21.39
CA GLY A 263 -11.71 18.20 22.03
C GLY A 263 -11.49 19.42 21.12
N GLY A 264 -11.60 19.24 19.80
CA GLY A 264 -11.32 20.28 18.80
C GLY A 264 -9.87 20.33 18.34
N GLU A 265 -8.99 19.48 18.90
CA GLU A 265 -7.60 19.37 18.50
C GLU A 265 -7.40 18.23 17.50
N ASN A 266 -6.56 18.47 16.49
CA ASN A 266 -6.24 17.50 15.46
C ASN A 266 -5.03 16.67 15.86
N VAL A 267 -5.22 15.36 16.02
CA VAL A 267 -4.17 14.41 16.34
C VAL A 267 -3.97 13.46 15.17
N TRP A 268 -2.76 13.46 14.61
CA TRP A 268 -2.36 12.52 13.57
C TRP A 268 -1.85 11.23 14.21
N PRO A 269 -2.53 10.08 14.00
CA PRO A 269 -2.13 8.84 14.63
C PRO A 269 -0.68 8.44 14.38
N ALA A 270 -0.19 8.64 13.15
CA ALA A 270 1.16 8.25 12.75
C ALA A 270 2.27 9.00 13.54
N ASP A 271 2.02 10.25 13.93
CA ASP A 271 2.96 11.02 14.75
C ASP A 271 3.03 10.46 16.17
N VAL A 272 1.88 10.12 16.74
CA VAL A 272 1.78 9.52 18.07
C VAL A 272 2.40 8.11 18.06
N GLU A 273 2.10 7.29 17.04
CA GLU A 273 2.71 5.97 16.81
C GLU A 273 4.24 6.08 16.77
N ARG A 274 4.79 7.03 16.00
CA ARG A 274 6.24 7.22 15.89
C ARG A 274 6.90 7.55 17.22
N VAL A 275 6.26 8.37 18.04
CA VAL A 275 6.78 8.75 19.36
C VAL A 275 6.68 7.58 20.34
N ILE A 276 5.54 6.89 20.38
CA ILE A 276 5.38 5.72 21.26
C ILE A 276 6.39 4.63 20.90
N ALA A 277 6.64 4.40 19.60
CA ALA A 277 7.60 3.41 19.12
C ALA A 277 9.06 3.63 19.59
N LEU A 278 9.38 4.78 20.18
CA LEU A 278 10.69 5.04 20.80
C LEU A 278 10.85 4.40 22.19
N LEU A 279 9.77 3.90 22.78
CA LEU A 279 9.83 3.15 24.04
C LEU A 279 10.44 1.76 23.81
N SER A 280 11.43 1.41 24.64
CA SER A 280 12.08 0.10 24.58
C SER A 280 11.08 -1.04 24.85
N GLY A 281 11.16 -2.11 24.06
CA GLY A 281 10.32 -3.30 24.19
C GLY A 281 9.06 -3.32 23.33
N ILE A 282 8.72 -2.21 22.64
CA ILE A 282 7.61 -2.18 21.70
C ILE A 282 7.99 -2.85 20.38
N THR A 283 7.18 -3.82 19.95
CA THR A 283 7.28 -4.45 18.63
C THR A 283 6.47 -3.68 17.60
N GLU A 284 5.21 -3.37 17.93
CA GLU A 284 4.33 -2.57 17.08
C GLU A 284 3.42 -1.68 17.92
N VAL A 285 3.04 -0.54 17.37
CA VAL A 285 2.06 0.37 17.94
C VAL A 285 1.08 0.81 16.85
N VAL A 286 -0.20 0.88 17.21
CA VAL A 286 -1.26 1.45 16.37
C VAL A 286 -2.08 2.41 17.21
N VAL A 287 -2.29 3.62 16.72
CA VAL A 287 -3.09 4.65 17.39
C VAL A 287 -4.37 4.91 16.59
N ARG A 288 -5.54 4.98 17.21
CA ARG A 288 -6.77 5.38 16.52
C ARG A 288 -7.68 6.20 17.44
N GLY A 289 -8.55 6.98 16.81
CA GLY A 289 -9.67 7.65 17.49
C GLY A 289 -10.77 6.64 17.75
N LEU A 290 -11.25 6.61 18.99
CA LEU A 290 -12.50 5.93 19.34
C LEU A 290 -13.53 6.96 19.82
N PRO A 291 -14.84 6.77 19.53
CA PRO A 291 -15.89 7.69 19.95
C PRO A 291 -15.87 7.93 21.45
N ASP A 292 -15.95 9.20 21.84
CA ASP A 292 -15.95 9.67 23.22
C ASP A 292 -17.03 10.73 23.42
N THR A 293 -17.84 10.60 24.48
CA THR A 293 -18.98 11.48 24.73
C THR A 293 -18.59 12.91 25.11
N THR A 294 -17.36 13.11 25.56
CA THR A 294 -16.87 14.41 26.03
C THR A 294 -16.00 15.09 24.99
N TRP A 295 -15.13 14.32 24.33
CA TRP A 295 -14.10 14.87 23.44
C TRP A 295 -14.40 14.68 21.95
N GLY A 296 -15.52 14.04 21.59
CA GLY A 296 -15.81 13.60 20.23
C GLY A 296 -15.09 12.29 19.95
N GLU A 297 -13.76 12.31 19.93
CA GLU A 297 -12.93 11.11 19.94
C GLU A 297 -11.90 11.16 21.06
N ARG A 298 -11.50 9.98 21.56
CA ARG A 298 -10.34 9.80 22.43
C ARG A 298 -9.24 9.06 21.69
N VAL A 299 -7.99 9.44 21.95
CA VAL A 299 -6.80 8.79 21.39
C VAL A 299 -6.55 7.46 22.10
N VAL A 300 -6.61 6.35 21.37
CA VAL A 300 -6.36 4.99 21.90
C VAL A 300 -5.15 4.38 21.22
N ALA A 301 -4.21 3.84 22.00
CA ALA A 301 -3.02 3.16 21.50
C ALA A 301 -3.08 1.66 21.81
N TRP A 302 -2.95 0.82 20.78
CA TRP A 302 -2.67 -0.61 20.94
C TRP A 302 -1.17 -0.84 20.79
N ILE A 303 -0.58 -1.56 21.72
CA ILE A 303 0.86 -1.82 21.77
C ILE A 303 1.07 -3.33 21.84
N SER A 304 1.92 -3.88 20.97
CA SER A 304 2.44 -5.23 21.10
C SER A 304 3.91 -5.24 21.50
N SER A 305 4.30 -6.27 22.24
CA SER A 305 5.67 -6.48 22.71
C SER A 305 6.03 -7.96 22.55
N SER A 306 7.26 -8.23 22.12
CA SER A 306 7.76 -9.60 21.91
C SER A 306 8.07 -10.34 23.20
N ASP A 307 8.31 -9.62 24.30
CA ASP A 307 8.62 -10.17 25.63
C ASP A 307 7.42 -10.11 26.59
N GLY A 308 6.23 -9.70 26.10
CA GLY A 308 5.02 -9.57 26.91
C GLY A 308 5.07 -8.39 27.90
N ALA A 309 5.96 -7.42 27.67
CA ALA A 309 6.05 -6.20 28.45
C ALA A 309 4.70 -5.45 28.43
N ILE A 310 4.26 -5.03 29.62
CA ILE A 310 3.03 -4.26 29.80
C ILE A 310 3.40 -2.79 29.91
N PHE A 311 2.80 -1.97 29.07
CA PHE A 311 2.99 -0.52 29.08
C PHE A 311 1.83 0.14 29.80
N SER A 312 2.13 0.87 30.88
CA SER A 312 1.11 1.62 31.61
C SER A 312 0.65 2.84 30.81
N LEU A 313 -0.60 3.25 30.99
CA LEU A 313 -1.14 4.45 30.37
C LEU A 313 -0.32 5.69 30.74
N GLU A 314 0.13 5.79 31.99
CA GLU A 314 0.87 6.95 32.50
C GLU A 314 2.26 7.05 31.84
N ASP A 315 2.99 5.94 31.75
CA ASP A 315 4.32 5.92 31.10
C ASP A 315 4.25 6.33 29.64
N VAL A 316 3.27 5.80 28.90
CA VAL A 316 3.07 6.12 27.48
C VAL A 316 2.68 7.59 27.32
N ARG A 317 1.76 8.09 28.14
CA ARG A 317 1.32 9.50 28.11
C ARG A 317 2.48 10.43 28.39
N ASP A 318 3.27 10.16 29.41
CA ASP A 318 4.38 11.02 29.80
C ASP A 318 5.53 10.97 28.80
N HIS A 319 5.73 9.84 28.12
CA HIS A 319 6.64 9.76 26.98
C HIS A 319 6.15 10.61 25.80
N VAL A 320 4.87 10.54 25.45
CA VAL A 320 4.29 11.33 24.35
C VAL A 320 4.37 12.82 24.62
N LYS A 321 4.03 13.27 25.84
CA LYS A 321 4.07 14.70 26.24
C LYS A 321 5.47 15.32 26.20
N LYS A 322 6.54 14.51 26.22
CA LYS A 322 7.93 15.01 26.06
C LYS A 322 8.24 15.44 24.63
N HIS A 323 7.48 14.95 23.65
CA HIS A 323 7.77 15.13 22.22
C HIS A 323 6.63 15.80 21.44
N LEU A 324 5.39 15.65 21.90
CA LEU A 324 4.18 16.18 21.26
C LEU A 324 3.33 16.97 22.27
N PRO A 325 2.43 17.85 21.78
CA PRO A 325 1.44 18.52 22.63
C PRO A 325 0.64 17.54 23.49
N ALA A 326 0.21 17.98 24.67
CA ALA A 326 -0.45 17.10 25.65
C ALA A 326 -1.75 16.45 25.15
N PHE A 327 -2.46 17.08 24.21
CA PHE A 327 -3.68 16.54 23.61
C PHE A 327 -3.39 15.32 22.69
N CYS A 328 -2.16 15.12 22.23
CA CYS A 328 -1.75 13.93 21.47
C CYS A 328 -1.57 12.69 22.36
N ALA A 329 -1.45 12.86 23.68
CA ALA A 329 -1.16 11.76 24.59
C ALA A 329 -2.38 10.81 24.70
N PRO A 330 -2.20 9.48 24.53
CA PRO A 330 -3.31 8.53 24.57
C PRO A 330 -4.16 8.66 25.83
N ALA A 331 -5.49 8.64 25.68
CA ALA A 331 -6.41 8.52 26.80
C ALA A 331 -6.55 7.07 27.26
N GLU A 332 -6.18 6.12 26.40
CA GLU A 332 -6.31 4.68 26.64
C GLU A 332 -5.14 3.94 25.97
N VAL A 333 -4.57 2.95 26.67
CA VAL A 333 -3.50 2.08 26.16
C VAL A 333 -3.94 0.63 26.35
N ARG A 334 -3.85 -0.17 25.28
CA ARG A 334 -4.20 -1.59 25.25
C ARG A 334 -2.96 -2.39 24.86
N THR A 335 -2.38 -3.11 25.82
CA THR A 335 -1.29 -4.05 25.51
C THR A 335 -1.89 -5.35 24.98
N ILE A 336 -1.43 -5.80 23.81
CA ILE A 336 -1.92 -7.00 23.14
C ILE A 336 -0.75 -7.86 22.66
N ASN A 337 -0.98 -9.16 22.46
CA ASN A 337 0.08 -10.07 22.02
C ASN A 337 0.54 -9.78 20.58
N GLU A 338 -0.40 -9.48 19.68
CA GLU A 338 -0.11 -9.25 18.26
C GLU A 338 -1.13 -8.27 17.66
N ILE A 339 -0.66 -7.38 16.80
CA ILE A 339 -1.52 -6.47 16.04
C ILE A 339 -2.11 -7.24 14.86
N PRO A 340 -3.45 -7.40 14.76
CA PRO A 340 -4.07 -8.13 13.66
C PRO A 340 -3.71 -7.49 12.32
N LYS A 341 -3.33 -8.33 11.35
CA LYS A 341 -2.97 -7.90 10.00
C LYS A 341 -3.92 -8.50 8.96
N THR A 342 -4.20 -7.73 7.93
CA THR A 342 -4.80 -8.18 6.67
C THR A 342 -3.84 -9.11 5.92
N SER A 343 -4.32 -9.75 4.83
CA SER A 343 -3.46 -10.56 3.95
C SER A 343 -2.27 -9.78 3.35
N LEU A 344 -2.32 -8.45 3.35
CA LEU A 344 -1.25 -7.55 2.90
C LEU A 344 -0.15 -7.28 3.94
N GLY A 345 -0.29 -7.78 5.16
CA GLY A 345 0.57 -7.38 6.28
C GLY A 345 0.29 -5.95 6.79
N LYS A 346 -0.77 -5.29 6.28
CA LYS A 346 -1.29 -4.03 6.83
C LYS A 346 -2.17 -4.31 8.04
N VAL A 347 -2.26 -3.36 8.98
CA VAL A 347 -3.13 -3.46 10.16
C VAL A 347 -4.59 -3.67 9.75
N ASP A 348 -5.25 -4.67 10.33
CA ASP A 348 -6.70 -4.86 10.23
C ASP A 348 -7.40 -4.04 11.31
N ILE A 349 -7.84 -2.83 10.92
CA ILE A 349 -8.45 -1.87 11.86
C ILE A 349 -9.79 -2.36 12.40
N ALA A 350 -10.56 -3.11 11.60
CA ALA A 350 -11.85 -3.64 12.05
C ALA A 350 -11.66 -4.68 13.14
N ALA A 351 -10.72 -5.61 12.93
CA ALA A 351 -10.34 -6.58 13.95
C ALA A 351 -9.75 -5.90 15.19
N LEU A 352 -8.85 -4.92 15.00
CA LEU A 352 -8.21 -4.21 16.11
C LEU A 352 -9.22 -3.47 17.00
N ARG A 353 -10.24 -2.84 16.41
CA ARG A 353 -11.31 -2.13 17.14
C ARG A 353 -12.14 -3.04 18.04
N GLN A 354 -12.26 -4.34 17.70
CA GLN A 354 -12.97 -5.31 18.53
C GLN A 354 -12.15 -5.76 19.75
N ILE A 355 -10.83 -5.57 19.73
CA ILE A 355 -9.95 -5.95 20.84
C ILE A 355 -10.08 -4.90 21.94
N GLY A 356 -10.96 -5.17 22.91
CA GLY A 356 -11.29 -4.30 24.05
C GLY A 356 -12.59 -3.50 23.90
N ALA A 357 -13.50 -3.92 23.01
CA ALA A 357 -14.86 -3.42 22.93
C ALA A 357 -15.79 -4.06 23.98
#